data_AF-A0A7J5HEZ0-F1
#
_entry.id   AF-A0A7J5HEZ0-F1
#
_cell.length_a   1.000
_cell.length_b   1.000
_cell.length_c   1.000
_cell.angle_alpha   90.00
_cell.angle_beta   90.00
_cell.angle_gamma   90.00
#
_symmetry.space_group_name_H-M   'P 1'
#
loop_
_entity.id
_entity.type
_entity.pdbx_description
1 polymer ?
#
loop_
_entity_poly.entity_id
_entity_poly.type
_entity_poly.pdbx_seq_one_letter_code
_entity_poly.pdbx_strand_id
1 'polypeptide(L)'
;MKAKVLKYKFDGNTVVAPYMELEAYAENIYLSLSDKNEYGNENYDYFYVVCKVENIYFSCGQYSREMLGREEQKEKLVKYCKNWIANMLQDAENGNHVSLLSIRVFEELGLDTVPLLQAREAYRKKQEQRRQEQKEQEEEKRRLEEAKWQQELDEEKQKFLNGEYIPANMFLEITKRDGFEIHIRTKGTLNRHVCGLNKSGSIRFYKKRGCRTPDFSGCHKAIAAYLTFLETITES
;
A
#
# COMPACT_ATOMS: atom_id res chain seq x y z
N MET A 1 -5.89 23.12 35.72
CA MET A 1 -7.31 22.85 36.09
C MET A 1 -7.66 21.43 35.67
N LYS A 2 -8.62 20.78 36.34
CA LYS A 2 -9.04 19.41 35.97
C LYS A 2 -10.38 19.46 35.25
N ALA A 3 -10.48 18.84 34.08
CA ALA A 3 -11.72 18.78 33.32
C ALA A 3 -11.90 17.43 32.62
N LYS A 4 -13.15 17.08 32.32
CA LYS A 4 -13.50 15.90 31.52
C LYS A 4 -13.25 16.21 30.06
N VAL A 5 -12.39 15.44 29.39
CA VAL A 5 -11.96 15.72 28.00
C VAL A 5 -12.36 14.56 27.09
N LEU A 6 -13.13 14.84 26.04
CA LEU A 6 -13.43 13.88 24.99
C LEU A 6 -12.18 13.62 24.15
N LYS A 7 -11.75 12.37 24.03
CA LYS A 7 -10.61 11.97 23.20
C LYS A 7 -10.76 10.55 22.70
N TYR A 8 -10.02 10.20 21.65
CA TYR A 8 -9.85 8.80 21.31
C TYR A 8 -9.03 8.08 22.37
N LYS A 9 -9.40 6.83 22.63
CA LYS A 9 -8.52 5.85 23.25
C LYS A 9 -7.40 5.49 22.26
N PHE A 10 -6.34 4.87 22.77
CA PHE A 10 -5.21 4.40 21.96
C PHE A 10 -5.62 3.44 20.82
N ASP A 11 -6.79 2.79 20.92
CA ASP A 11 -7.34 1.94 19.85
C ASP A 11 -7.79 2.70 18.59
N GLY A 12 -7.85 4.04 18.64
CA GLY A 12 -8.24 4.91 17.53
C GLY A 12 -9.72 4.88 17.15
N ASN A 13 -10.53 4.08 17.83
CA ASN A 13 -11.93 3.81 17.46
C ASN A 13 -12.92 4.14 18.58
N THR A 14 -12.49 4.13 19.83
CA THR A 14 -13.35 4.37 20.98
C THR A 14 -13.16 5.81 21.47
N VAL A 15 -14.24 6.57 21.57
CA VAL A 15 -14.23 7.89 22.22
C VAL A 15 -14.46 7.70 23.72
N VAL A 16 -13.55 8.24 24.53
CA VAL A 16 -13.61 8.22 25.99
C VAL A 16 -13.58 9.64 26.53
N ALA A 17 -13.97 9.80 27.80
CA ALA A 17 -14.04 11.10 28.44
C ALA A 17 -13.37 11.10 29.83
N PRO A 18 -12.04 10.85 29.91
CA PRO A 18 -11.32 10.89 31.18
C PRO A 18 -11.22 12.31 31.73
N TYR A 19 -11.02 12.41 33.05
CA TYR A 19 -10.58 13.66 33.66
C TYR A 19 -9.07 13.84 33.44
N MET A 20 -8.68 15.00 32.91
CA MET A 20 -7.29 15.34 32.60
C MET A 20 -6.89 16.63 33.30
N GLU A 21 -5.61 16.73 33.66
CA GLU A 21 -5.01 17.99 34.10
C GLU A 21 -4.69 18.84 32.87
N LEU A 22 -5.24 20.05 32.87
CA LEU A 22 -5.20 21.00 31.78
C LEU A 22 -4.49 22.28 32.20
N GLU A 23 -3.50 22.67 31.41
CA GLU A 23 -2.78 23.94 31.51
C GLU A 23 -3.32 24.90 30.44
N ALA A 24 -3.62 26.14 30.82
CA ALA A 24 -4.09 27.14 29.86
C ALA A 24 -2.96 27.54 28.92
N TYR A 25 -3.24 27.57 27.61
CA TYR A 25 -2.24 27.90 26.59
C TYR A 25 -2.65 29.09 25.73
N ALA A 26 -3.91 29.13 25.31
CA ALA A 26 -4.49 30.27 24.60
C ALA A 26 -6.01 30.35 24.85
N GLU A 27 -6.69 31.32 24.26
CA GLU A 27 -8.14 31.44 24.36
C GLU A 27 -8.81 30.12 23.92
N ASN A 28 -9.58 29.53 24.83
CA ASN A 28 -10.27 28.25 24.64
C ASN A 28 -9.36 27.05 24.29
N ILE A 29 -8.05 27.16 24.53
CA ILE A 29 -7.09 26.09 24.25
C ILE A 29 -6.28 25.77 25.49
N TYR A 30 -6.19 24.48 25.75
CA TYR A 30 -5.49 23.92 26.89
C TYR A 30 -4.53 22.83 26.43
N LEU A 31 -3.50 22.60 27.23
CA LEU A 31 -2.53 21.54 27.02
C LEU A 31 -2.61 20.52 28.14
N SER A 32 -2.42 19.26 27.78
CA SER A 32 -2.21 18.18 28.75
C SER A 32 -1.05 17.34 28.27
N LEU A 33 -0.08 17.08 29.16
CA LEU A 33 1.08 16.27 28.80
C LEU A 33 0.61 14.88 28.35
N SER A 34 0.98 14.53 27.12
CA SER A 34 0.64 13.23 26.53
C SER A 34 1.76 12.23 26.74
N ASP A 35 2.97 12.61 26.35
CA ASP A 35 4.13 11.75 26.37
C ASP A 35 5.38 12.57 26.64
N LYS A 36 6.27 12.02 27.48
CA LYS A 36 7.55 12.66 27.82
C LYS A 36 8.64 12.06 26.97
N ASN A 37 9.51 12.90 26.44
CA ASN A 37 10.65 12.38 25.71
C ASN A 37 11.62 11.67 26.66
N GLU A 38 11.85 10.38 26.42
CA GLU A 38 12.77 9.55 27.20
C GLU A 38 14.24 9.96 27.06
N TYR A 39 14.60 10.65 25.96
CA TYR A 39 15.96 11.07 25.66
C TYR A 39 16.36 12.42 26.28
N GLY A 40 15.55 12.95 27.19
CA GLY A 40 15.87 14.14 27.99
C GLY A 40 15.74 15.48 27.27
N ASN A 41 15.38 15.50 25.99
CA ASN A 41 15.09 16.74 25.26
C ASN A 41 13.60 17.06 25.32
N GLU A 42 13.23 17.95 26.24
CA GLU A 42 11.85 18.37 26.52
C GLU A 42 11.14 19.04 25.33
N ASN A 43 11.88 19.51 24.32
CA ASN A 43 11.26 20.08 23.11
C ASN A 43 10.45 19.04 22.32
N TYR A 44 10.78 17.76 22.50
CA TYR A 44 10.05 16.63 21.90
C TYR A 44 9.01 16.03 22.83
N ASP A 45 8.72 16.64 23.97
CA ASP A 45 7.54 16.28 24.75
C ASP A 45 6.29 16.53 23.92
N TYR A 46 5.37 15.56 23.93
CA TYR A 46 4.10 15.68 23.23
C TYR A 46 3.00 16.09 24.20
N PHE A 47 2.16 17.02 23.74
CA PHE A 47 1.00 17.50 24.45
C PHE A 47 -0.26 17.19 23.66
N TYR A 48 -1.29 16.72 24.35
CA TYR A 48 -2.65 16.83 23.84
C TYR A 48 -3.04 18.30 23.81
N VAL A 49 -3.36 18.81 22.62
CA VAL A 49 -4.04 20.09 22.48
C VAL A 49 -5.53 19.83 22.68
N VAL A 50 -6.12 20.52 23.63
CA VAL A 50 -7.51 20.40 24.03
C VAL A 50 -8.22 21.70 23.71
N CYS A 51 -9.20 21.61 22.80
CA CYS A 51 -10.08 22.71 22.48
C CYS A 51 -11.25 22.75 23.46
N LYS A 52 -11.73 23.95 23.76
CA LYS A 52 -12.94 24.20 24.53
C LYS A 52 -13.96 24.91 23.64
N VAL A 53 -15.14 24.33 23.54
CA VAL A 53 -16.30 24.97 22.90
C VAL A 53 -17.43 24.92 23.91
N GLU A 54 -17.97 26.08 24.28
CA GLU A 54 -18.88 26.23 25.42
C GLU A 54 -18.29 25.57 26.70
N ASN A 55 -18.94 24.56 27.27
CA ASN A 55 -18.46 23.83 28.44
C ASN A 55 -17.87 22.44 28.09
N ILE A 56 -17.69 22.15 26.81
CA ILE A 56 -17.18 20.86 26.34
C ILE A 56 -15.70 20.98 25.97
N TYR A 57 -14.90 20.06 26.51
CA TYR A 57 -13.47 19.96 26.26
C TYR A 57 -13.20 18.72 25.43
N PHE A 58 -12.42 18.84 24.36
CA PHE A 58 -12.08 17.72 23.49
C PHE A 58 -10.69 17.85 22.90
N SER A 59 -10.04 16.72 22.63
CA SER A 59 -8.71 16.68 22.05
C SER A 59 -8.76 16.97 20.55
N CYS A 60 -7.93 17.93 20.12
CA CYS A 60 -7.77 18.37 18.74
C CYS A 60 -6.52 17.80 18.06
N GLY A 61 -5.72 17.00 18.78
CA GLY A 61 -4.50 16.38 18.27
C GLY A 61 -3.38 16.37 19.30
N GLN A 62 -2.25 15.79 18.91
CA GLN A 62 -1.00 15.79 19.67
C GLN A 62 0.04 16.63 18.95
N TYR A 63 0.72 17.49 19.69
CA TYR A 63 1.73 18.40 19.16
C TYR A 63 2.97 18.37 20.05
N SER A 64 4.15 18.51 19.45
CA SER A 64 5.38 18.66 20.22
C SER A 64 5.45 20.03 20.88
N ARG A 65 6.16 20.12 22.01
CA ARG A 65 6.45 21.39 22.69
C ARG A 65 7.06 22.41 21.73
N GLU A 66 7.99 21.98 20.87
CA GLU A 66 8.62 22.85 19.87
C GLU A 66 7.60 23.51 18.94
N MET A 67 6.63 22.75 18.42
CA MET A 67 5.58 23.29 17.55
C MET A 67 4.70 24.28 18.30
N LEU A 68 4.36 23.98 19.55
CA LEU A 68 3.56 24.85 20.41
C LEU A 68 4.30 26.12 20.85
N GLY A 69 5.63 26.15 20.76
CA GLY A 69 6.42 27.37 21.00
C GLY A 69 6.34 28.41 19.88
N ARG A 70 5.71 28.08 18.73
CA ARG A 70 5.61 28.98 17.58
C ARG A 70 4.33 29.80 17.62
N GLU A 71 4.45 31.13 17.59
CA GLU A 71 3.29 32.03 17.68
C GLU A 71 2.30 31.87 16.52
N GLU A 72 2.81 31.63 15.30
CA GLU A 72 1.96 31.31 14.14
C GLU A 72 1.10 30.05 14.38
N GLN A 73 1.67 29.04 15.05
CA GLN A 73 0.94 27.80 15.37
C GLN A 73 -0.14 28.05 16.42
N LYS A 74 0.16 28.87 17.42
CA LYS A 74 -0.78 29.30 18.44
C LYS A 74 -1.99 30.01 17.83
N GLU A 75 -1.75 30.97 16.94
CA GLU A 75 -2.82 31.69 16.22
C GLU A 75 -3.68 30.75 15.36
N LYS A 76 -3.05 29.81 14.64
CA LYS A 76 -3.76 28.79 13.86
C LYS A 76 -4.67 27.94 14.73
N LEU A 77 -4.19 27.49 15.89
CA LEU A 77 -5.00 26.68 16.81
C LEU A 77 -6.19 27.49 17.36
N VAL A 78 -5.97 28.74 17.77
CA VAL A 78 -7.06 29.62 18.27
C VAL A 78 -8.13 29.81 17.20
N LYS A 79 -7.72 30.12 15.97
CA LYS A 79 -8.63 30.27 14.83
C LYS A 79 -9.38 28.97 14.53
N TYR A 80 -8.68 27.82 14.56
CA TYR A 80 -9.27 26.51 14.36
C TYR A 80 -10.33 26.20 15.43
N CYS A 81 -10.00 26.39 16.72
CA CYS A 81 -10.91 26.15 17.83
C CYS A 81 -12.16 27.04 17.74
N LYS A 82 -11.98 28.33 17.43
CA LYS A 82 -13.09 29.28 17.28
C LYS A 82 -14.06 28.91 16.17
N ASN A 83 -13.55 28.39 15.05
CA ASN A 83 -14.35 28.04 13.87
C ASN A 83 -14.68 26.55 13.79
N TRP A 84 -14.44 25.78 14.87
CA TRP A 84 -14.47 24.32 14.82
C TRP A 84 -15.82 23.76 14.35
N ILE A 85 -16.93 24.25 14.89
CA ILE A 85 -18.29 23.79 14.51
C ILE A 85 -18.54 24.06 13.02
N ALA A 86 -18.27 25.27 12.55
CA ALA A 86 -18.50 25.66 11.16
C ALA A 86 -17.64 24.83 10.20
N ASN A 87 -16.36 24.61 10.55
CA ASN A 87 -15.46 23.78 9.75
C ASN A 87 -15.95 22.33 9.69
N MET A 88 -16.43 21.76 10.81
CA MET A 88 -16.95 20.39 10.83
C MET A 88 -18.20 20.20 9.98
N LEU A 89 -19.10 21.19 9.95
CA LEU A 89 -20.28 21.17 9.09
C LEU A 89 -19.89 21.29 7.62
N GLN A 90 -18.98 22.22 7.30
CA GLN A 90 -18.47 22.38 5.93
C GLN A 90 -17.74 21.11 5.44
N ASP A 91 -16.98 20.45 6.30
CA ASP A 91 -16.34 19.18 6.00
C ASP A 91 -17.37 18.07 5.72
N ALA A 92 -18.44 18.01 6.52
CA ALA A 92 -19.52 17.07 6.28
C ALA A 92 -20.20 17.29 4.92
N GLU A 93 -20.50 18.55 4.57
CA GLU A 93 -21.08 18.93 3.27
C GLU A 93 -20.16 18.61 2.09
N ASN A 94 -18.85 18.86 2.24
CA ASN A 94 -17.85 18.57 1.22
C ASN A 94 -17.59 17.06 1.04
N GLY A 95 -18.18 16.22 1.89
CA GLY A 95 -17.95 14.78 1.90
C GLY A 95 -16.55 14.41 2.40
N ASN A 96 -15.94 15.27 3.23
CA ASN A 96 -14.70 14.97 3.93
C ASN A 96 -14.94 13.98 5.08
N HIS A 97 -13.85 13.44 5.61
CA HIS A 97 -13.95 12.48 6.71
C HIS A 97 -14.40 13.16 8.01
N VAL A 98 -15.57 12.75 8.52
CA VAL A 98 -16.08 13.15 9.82
C VAL A 98 -15.72 12.10 10.88
N SER A 99 -15.07 12.55 11.95
CA SER A 99 -14.62 11.67 13.04
C SER A 99 -15.76 11.35 14.04
N LEU A 100 -15.69 10.19 14.71
CA LEU A 100 -16.63 9.83 15.79
C LEU A 100 -16.53 10.79 16.98
N LEU A 101 -15.31 11.27 17.28
CA LEU A 101 -15.08 12.29 18.30
C LEU A 101 -15.87 13.56 18.01
N SER A 102 -15.89 14.01 16.75
CA SER A 102 -16.64 15.20 16.34
C SER A 102 -18.14 15.02 16.55
N ILE A 103 -18.68 13.84 16.20
CA ILE A 103 -20.10 13.50 16.44
C ILE A 103 -20.38 13.54 17.94
N ARG A 104 -19.51 12.95 18.77
CA ARG A 104 -19.70 12.94 20.23
C ARG A 104 -19.65 14.35 20.83
N VAL A 105 -18.79 15.23 20.31
CA VAL A 105 -18.76 16.64 20.72
C VAL A 105 -20.06 17.34 20.37
N PHE A 106 -20.63 17.11 19.17
CA PHE A 106 -21.94 17.66 18.79
C PHE A 106 -23.06 17.15 19.70
N GLU A 107 -23.08 15.86 20.04
CA GLU A 107 -24.06 15.28 20.98
C GLU A 107 -24.01 15.99 22.35
N GLU A 108 -22.82 16.18 22.91
CA GLU A 108 -22.63 16.80 24.23
C GLU A 108 -22.91 18.31 24.20
N LEU A 109 -22.75 18.96 23.05
CA LEU A 109 -23.16 20.35 22.82
C LEU A 109 -24.67 20.50 22.56
N GLY A 110 -25.41 19.40 22.38
CA GLY A 110 -26.83 19.43 22.01
C GLY A 110 -27.08 19.94 20.58
N LEU A 111 -26.09 19.82 19.68
CA LEU A 111 -26.20 20.20 18.28
C LEU A 111 -26.75 19.06 17.41
N ASP A 112 -27.28 19.41 16.23
CA ASP A 112 -27.75 18.42 15.27
C ASP A 112 -26.59 17.57 14.72
N THR A 113 -26.66 16.26 14.93
CA THR A 113 -25.64 15.29 14.50
C THR A 113 -25.98 14.65 13.15
N VAL A 114 -27.21 14.85 12.64
CA VAL A 114 -27.69 14.21 11.41
C VAL A 114 -26.77 14.51 10.20
N PRO A 115 -26.32 15.76 9.96
CA PRO A 115 -25.42 16.06 8.84
C PRO A 115 -24.10 15.28 8.91
N LEU A 116 -23.54 15.16 10.11
CA LEU A 116 -22.26 14.47 10.35
C LEU A 116 -22.40 12.95 10.16
N LEU A 117 -23.51 12.36 10.61
CA LEU A 117 -23.79 10.93 10.45
C LEU A 117 -23.98 10.57 8.97
N GLN A 118 -24.76 11.38 8.23
CA GLN A 118 -24.98 11.19 6.79
C GLN A 118 -23.67 11.29 6.00
N ALA A 119 -22.85 12.31 6.27
CA ALA A 119 -21.54 12.47 5.63
C ALA A 119 -20.63 11.26 5.87
N ARG A 120 -20.62 10.71 7.09
CA ARG A 120 -19.82 9.53 7.43
C ARG A 120 -20.30 8.27 6.71
N GLU A 121 -21.60 8.07 6.56
CA GLU A 121 -22.14 6.94 5.79
C GLU A 121 -21.80 7.05 4.30
N ALA A 122 -21.96 8.24 3.72
CA ALA A 122 -21.61 8.52 2.33
C ALA A 122 -20.11 8.31 2.07
N TYR A 123 -19.25 8.79 2.98
CA TYR A 123 -17.80 8.58 2.91
C TYR A 123 -17.44 7.10 2.91
N ARG A 124 -18.05 6.29 3.80
CA ARG A 124 -17.81 4.83 3.85
C ARG A 124 -18.19 4.14 2.54
N LYS A 125 -19.36 4.47 1.96
CA LYS A 125 -19.80 3.92 0.66
C LYS A 125 -18.80 4.26 -0.46
N LYS A 126 -18.34 5.50 -0.53
CA LYS A 126 -17.34 5.95 -1.52
C LYS A 126 -16.00 5.22 -1.37
N GLN A 127 -15.55 4.96 -0.14
CA GLN A 127 -14.33 4.19 0.12
C GLN A 127 -14.45 2.73 -0.29
N GLU A 128 -15.61 2.11 -0.03
CA GLU A 128 -15.88 0.74 -0.48
C GLU A 128 -15.90 0.63 -2.00
N GLN A 129 -16.58 1.54 -2.68
CA GLN A 129 -16.58 1.61 -4.14
C GLN A 129 -15.17 1.76 -4.71
N ARG A 130 -14.35 2.68 -4.18
CA ARG A 130 -12.96 2.86 -4.62
C ARG A 130 -12.10 1.61 -4.43
N ARG A 131 -12.27 0.89 -3.31
CA ARG A 131 -11.56 -0.37 -3.08
C ARG A 131 -11.98 -1.45 -4.08
N GLN A 132 -13.24 -1.45 -4.48
CA GLN A 132 -13.74 -2.41 -5.46
C GLN A 132 -13.24 -2.08 -6.87
N GLU A 133 -13.32 -0.80 -7.29
CA GLU A 133 -12.76 -0.32 -8.56
C GLU A 133 -11.26 -0.61 -8.67
N GLN A 134 -10.49 -0.41 -7.59
CA GLN A 134 -9.06 -0.74 -7.56
C GLN A 134 -8.80 -2.24 -7.74
N LYS A 135 -9.60 -3.09 -7.10
CA LYS A 135 -9.49 -4.55 -7.26
C LYS A 135 -9.82 -4.98 -8.69
N GLU A 136 -10.86 -4.41 -9.29
CA GLU A 136 -11.26 -4.68 -10.66
C GLU A 136 -10.18 -4.24 -11.65
N GLN A 137 -9.60 -3.05 -11.47
CA GLN A 137 -8.49 -2.55 -12.28
C GLN A 137 -7.22 -3.39 -12.13
N GLU A 138 -6.88 -3.83 -10.91
CA GLU A 138 -5.73 -4.70 -10.66
C GLU A 138 -5.94 -6.08 -11.31
N GLU A 139 -7.15 -6.63 -11.24
CA GLU A 139 -7.48 -7.89 -11.88
C GLU A 139 -7.47 -7.79 -13.40
N GLU A 140 -8.04 -6.73 -13.98
CA GLU A 140 -7.99 -6.46 -15.42
C GLU A 140 -6.55 -6.30 -15.90
N LYS A 141 -5.73 -5.54 -15.17
CA LYS A 141 -4.30 -5.39 -15.46
C LYS A 141 -3.58 -6.73 -15.40
N ARG A 142 -3.86 -7.56 -14.40
CA ARG A 142 -3.27 -8.90 -14.28
C ARG A 142 -3.67 -9.79 -15.46
N ARG A 143 -4.95 -9.78 -15.86
CA ARG A 143 -5.43 -10.53 -17.04
C ARG A 143 -4.76 -10.05 -18.33
N LEU A 144 -4.57 -8.74 -18.49
CA LEU A 144 -3.90 -8.16 -19.66
C LEU A 144 -2.42 -8.53 -19.68
N GLU A 145 -1.73 -8.47 -18.54
CA GLU A 145 -0.33 -8.89 -18.41
C GLU A 145 -0.17 -10.39 -18.69
N GLU A 146 -1.06 -11.23 -18.16
CA GLU A 146 -1.09 -12.67 -18.44
C GLU A 146 -1.33 -12.95 -19.93
N ALA A 147 -2.30 -12.29 -20.56
CA ALA A 147 -2.59 -12.45 -21.98
C ALA A 147 -1.40 -12.00 -22.86
N LYS A 148 -0.78 -10.87 -22.52
CA LYS A 148 0.42 -10.38 -23.21
C LYS A 148 1.59 -11.35 -23.06
N TRP A 149 1.77 -11.91 -21.87
CA TRP A 149 2.79 -12.92 -21.62
C TRP A 149 2.53 -14.20 -22.42
N GLN A 150 1.28 -14.65 -22.54
CA GLN A 150 0.95 -15.79 -23.40
C GLN A 150 1.24 -15.52 -24.87
N GLN A 151 0.91 -14.31 -25.36
CA GLN A 151 1.23 -13.91 -26.72
C GLN A 151 2.74 -13.89 -26.97
N GLU A 152 3.53 -13.36 -26.03
CA GLU A 152 4.99 -13.35 -26.12
C GLU A 152 5.57 -14.78 -26.17
N LEU A 153 5.03 -15.70 -25.37
CA LEU A 153 5.41 -17.12 -25.41
C LEU A 153 5.10 -17.76 -26.76
N ASP A 154 3.96 -17.42 -27.38
CA ASP A 154 3.61 -17.93 -28.71
C ASP A 154 4.53 -17.39 -29.80
N GLU A 155 4.83 -16.09 -29.77
CA GLU A 155 5.75 -15.45 -30.72
C GLU A 155 7.16 -16.07 -30.61
N GLU A 156 7.67 -16.26 -29.40
CA GLU A 156 8.98 -16.86 -29.17
C GLU A 156 8.99 -18.35 -29.51
N LYS A 157 7.89 -19.09 -29.27
CA LYS A 157 7.76 -20.47 -29.74
C LYS A 157 7.83 -20.54 -31.26
N GLN A 158 7.18 -19.63 -31.99
CA GLN A 158 7.27 -19.57 -33.45
C GLN A 158 8.69 -19.26 -33.94
N LYS A 159 9.38 -18.29 -33.34
CA LYS A 159 10.79 -17.99 -33.65
C LYS A 159 11.67 -19.22 -33.47
N PHE A 160 11.52 -19.93 -32.35
CA PHE A 160 12.24 -21.18 -32.12
C PHE A 160 11.95 -22.22 -33.20
N LEU A 161 10.68 -22.45 -33.54
CA LEU A 161 10.28 -23.41 -34.58
C LEU A 161 10.81 -23.06 -35.98
N ASN A 162 10.96 -21.77 -36.27
CA ASN A 162 11.56 -21.22 -37.49
C ASN A 162 13.11 -21.34 -37.50
N GLY A 163 13.72 -21.79 -36.39
CA GLY A 163 15.17 -21.97 -36.28
C GLY A 163 15.92 -20.73 -35.80
N GLU A 164 15.21 -19.68 -35.40
CA GLU A 164 15.81 -18.47 -34.81
C GLU A 164 16.30 -18.73 -33.39
N TYR A 165 17.21 -17.86 -32.92
CA TYR A 165 17.69 -17.91 -31.55
C TYR A 165 16.67 -17.29 -30.62
N ILE A 166 16.24 -18.05 -29.61
CA ILE A 166 15.40 -17.57 -28.52
C ILE A 166 16.17 -17.60 -27.19
N PRO A 167 15.81 -16.76 -26.21
CA PRO A 167 16.37 -16.81 -24.88
C PRO A 167 16.11 -18.15 -24.17
N ALA A 168 17.06 -18.60 -23.34
CA ALA A 168 16.94 -19.88 -22.63
C ALA A 168 15.80 -19.90 -21.60
N ASN A 169 15.54 -18.77 -20.93
CA ASN A 169 14.41 -18.63 -20.02
C ASN A 169 13.08 -18.79 -20.78
N MET A 170 12.98 -18.22 -21.98
CA MET A 170 11.77 -18.32 -22.79
C MET A 170 11.53 -19.76 -23.24
N PHE A 171 12.57 -20.48 -23.65
CA PHE A 171 12.48 -21.92 -23.93
C PHE A 171 11.97 -22.73 -22.73
N LEU A 172 12.43 -22.43 -21.51
CA LEU A 172 11.97 -23.10 -20.29
C LEU A 172 10.49 -22.80 -19.98
N GLU A 173 10.03 -21.57 -20.20
CA GLU A 173 8.63 -21.20 -19.96
C GLU A 173 7.69 -21.79 -21.01
N ILE A 174 8.10 -21.81 -22.29
CA ILE A 174 7.37 -22.49 -23.37
C ILE A 174 7.22 -23.99 -23.06
N THR A 175 8.33 -24.68 -22.77
CA THR A 175 8.30 -26.13 -22.49
C THR A 175 7.45 -26.46 -21.27
N LYS A 176 7.53 -25.65 -20.21
CA LYS A 176 6.68 -25.79 -19.03
C LYS A 176 5.19 -25.59 -19.36
N ARG A 177 4.85 -24.60 -20.19
CA ARG A 177 3.47 -24.34 -20.64
C ARG A 177 2.91 -25.53 -21.41
N ASP A 178 3.73 -26.12 -22.27
CA ASP A 178 3.33 -27.26 -23.10
C ASP A 178 3.34 -28.59 -22.31
N GLY A 179 3.69 -28.58 -21.02
CA GLY A 179 3.73 -29.78 -20.18
C GLY A 179 4.98 -30.65 -20.37
N PHE A 180 6.00 -30.15 -21.06
CA PHE A 180 7.26 -30.85 -21.26
C PHE A 180 8.23 -30.60 -20.10
N GLU A 181 8.47 -31.63 -19.27
CA GLU A 181 9.35 -31.49 -18.12
C GLU A 181 10.84 -31.68 -18.49
N ILE A 182 11.63 -30.62 -18.31
CA ILE A 182 13.09 -30.67 -18.46
C ILE A 182 13.75 -31.06 -17.14
N HIS A 183 14.64 -32.05 -17.19
CA HIS A 183 15.41 -32.50 -16.04
C HIS A 183 16.11 -31.34 -15.29
N ILE A 184 16.01 -31.34 -13.95
CA ILE A 184 16.43 -30.23 -13.08
C ILE A 184 17.87 -29.74 -13.30
N ARG A 185 18.82 -30.65 -13.58
CA ARG A 185 20.22 -30.28 -13.86
C ARG A 185 20.35 -29.51 -15.18
N THR A 186 19.59 -29.91 -16.19
CA THR A 186 19.54 -29.24 -17.49
C THR A 186 18.89 -27.87 -17.38
N LYS A 187 17.79 -27.77 -16.62
CA LYS A 187 17.15 -26.49 -16.30
C LYS A 187 18.13 -25.52 -15.61
N GLY A 188 18.93 -26.02 -14.68
CA GLY A 188 19.98 -25.24 -14.02
C GLY A 188 21.06 -24.75 -14.99
N THR A 189 21.49 -25.58 -15.95
CA THR A 189 22.45 -25.19 -16.99
C THR A 189 21.88 -24.14 -17.93
N LEU A 190 20.64 -24.33 -18.40
CA LEU A 190 19.93 -23.37 -19.25
C LEU A 190 19.83 -22.00 -18.58
N ASN A 191 19.34 -21.94 -17.33
CA ASN A 191 19.18 -20.68 -16.61
C ASN A 191 20.50 -19.95 -16.30
N ARG A 192 21.58 -20.68 -15.98
CA ARG A 192 22.81 -20.07 -15.48
C ARG A 192 23.80 -19.70 -16.58
N HIS A 193 23.81 -20.45 -17.67
CA HIS A 193 24.90 -20.39 -18.65
C HIS A 193 24.43 -20.04 -20.06
N VAL A 194 23.23 -20.43 -20.45
CA VAL A 194 22.75 -20.25 -21.82
C VAL A 194 22.04 -18.90 -21.96
N CYS A 195 22.45 -18.10 -22.94
CA CYS A 195 21.81 -16.83 -23.27
C CYS A 195 20.93 -16.91 -24.51
N GLY A 196 21.13 -17.92 -25.36
CA GLY A 196 20.20 -18.20 -26.45
C GLY A 196 20.38 -19.61 -26.99
N LEU A 197 19.31 -20.16 -27.55
CA LEU A 197 19.31 -21.47 -28.20
C LEU A 197 18.34 -21.46 -29.38
N ASN A 198 18.49 -22.42 -30.29
CA ASN A 198 17.57 -22.57 -31.42
C ASN A 198 17.20 -24.04 -31.68
N LYS A 199 16.29 -24.27 -32.62
CA LYS A 199 15.80 -25.60 -33.01
C LYS A 199 16.88 -26.56 -33.47
N SER A 200 17.96 -26.08 -34.10
CA SER A 200 19.06 -26.97 -34.54
C SER A 200 19.96 -27.46 -33.40
N GLY A 201 19.69 -27.03 -32.16
CA GLY A 201 20.50 -27.37 -31.00
C GLY A 201 21.74 -26.47 -30.84
N SER A 202 21.83 -25.36 -31.58
CA SER A 202 22.93 -24.40 -31.42
C SER A 202 22.72 -23.58 -30.14
N ILE A 203 23.76 -23.45 -29.32
CA ILE A 203 23.70 -22.80 -28.01
C ILE A 203 24.67 -21.63 -27.95
N ARG A 204 24.14 -20.45 -27.60
CA ARG A 204 24.92 -19.27 -27.22
C ARG A 204 25.00 -19.20 -25.70
N PHE A 205 26.21 -18.98 -25.18
CA PHE A 205 26.46 -18.94 -23.74
C PHE A 205 27.52 -17.89 -23.40
N TYR A 206 27.47 -17.39 -22.16
CA TYR A 206 28.51 -16.51 -21.64
C TYR A 206 29.58 -17.32 -20.93
N LYS A 207 30.82 -17.27 -21.42
CA LYS A 207 31.97 -17.91 -20.76
C LYS A 207 32.59 -16.96 -19.75
N LYS A 208 32.52 -17.30 -18.46
CA LYS A 208 33.27 -16.59 -17.42
C LYS A 208 34.78 -16.89 -17.53
N ARG A 209 35.60 -15.84 -17.43
CA ARG A 209 37.07 -15.95 -17.49
C ARG A 209 37.56 -16.86 -16.36
N GLY A 210 38.45 -17.80 -16.68
CA GLY A 210 39.01 -18.76 -15.71
C GLY A 210 38.11 -19.97 -15.40
N CYS A 211 36.89 -20.06 -15.94
CA CYS A 211 36.02 -21.21 -15.77
C CYS A 211 36.05 -22.17 -16.98
N ARG A 212 35.86 -23.47 -16.73
CA ARG A 212 35.64 -24.48 -17.76
C ARG A 212 34.34 -24.19 -18.51
N THR A 213 34.30 -24.46 -19.81
CA THR A 213 33.07 -24.43 -20.61
C THR A 213 32.06 -25.44 -20.03
N PRO A 214 30.82 -25.02 -19.72
CA PRO A 214 29.80 -25.94 -19.24
C PRO A 214 29.52 -27.07 -20.23
N ASP A 215 29.12 -28.23 -19.73
CA ASP A 215 28.60 -29.29 -20.59
C ASP A 215 27.15 -29.00 -20.97
N PHE A 216 26.88 -28.96 -22.27
CA PHE A 216 25.57 -28.70 -22.85
C PHE A 216 24.90 -29.97 -23.41
N SER A 217 25.48 -31.15 -23.22
CA SER A 217 24.91 -32.44 -23.66
C SER A 217 23.45 -32.61 -23.22
N GLY A 218 23.13 -32.25 -21.98
CA GLY A 218 21.77 -32.27 -21.45
C GLY A 218 20.83 -31.27 -22.15
N CYS A 219 21.34 -30.10 -22.54
CA CYS A 219 20.56 -29.09 -23.25
C CYS A 219 20.22 -29.54 -24.67
N HIS A 220 21.18 -30.11 -25.41
CA HIS A 220 20.93 -30.65 -26.75
C HIS A 220 19.88 -31.77 -26.71
N LYS A 221 19.97 -32.67 -25.72
CA LYS A 221 18.97 -33.74 -25.52
C LYS A 221 17.59 -33.17 -25.22
N ALA A 222 17.50 -32.12 -24.39
CA ALA A 222 16.23 -31.48 -24.06
C ALA A 222 15.58 -30.80 -25.27
N ILE A 223 16.37 -30.13 -26.12
CA ILE A 223 15.88 -29.52 -27.37
C ILE A 223 15.34 -30.59 -28.31
N ALA A 224 16.11 -31.66 -28.55
CA ALA A 224 15.68 -32.75 -29.42
C ALA A 224 14.41 -33.45 -28.89
N ALA A 225 14.39 -33.80 -27.61
CA ALA A 225 13.24 -34.45 -26.98
C ALA A 225 11.98 -33.58 -26.99
N TYR A 226 12.12 -32.27 -26.82
CA TYR A 226 11.00 -31.34 -26.92
C TYR A 226 10.44 -31.25 -28.34
N LEU A 227 11.28 -31.28 -29.37
CA LEU A 227 10.80 -31.31 -30.76
C LEU A 227 10.02 -32.59 -31.05
N THR A 228 10.51 -33.74 -30.61
CA THR A 228 9.80 -35.02 -30.71
C THR A 228 8.46 -34.98 -29.97
N PHE A 229 8.43 -34.37 -28.79
CA PHE A 229 7.19 -34.19 -28.02
C PHE A 229 6.16 -33.33 -28.77
N LEU A 230 6.59 -32.23 -29.41
CA LEU A 230 5.68 -31.41 -30.22
C LEU A 230 5.12 -32.19 -31.41
N GLU A 231 5.94 -33.00 -32.09
CA GLU A 231 5.50 -33.86 -33.19
C GLU A 231 4.40 -34.83 -32.72
N THR A 232 4.57 -35.45 -31.55
CA THR A 232 3.58 -36.38 -30.99
C THR A 232 2.24 -35.74 -30.63
N ILE A 233 2.22 -34.43 -30.33
CA ILE A 233 0.99 -33.68 -30.03
C ILE A 233 0.28 -33.26 -31.31
N THR A 234 1.02 -33.00 -32.38
CA THR A 234 0.43 -32.58 -33.67
C THR A 234 -0.17 -33.72 -34.49
N GLU A 235 0.21 -34.97 -34.21
CA GLU A 235 -0.27 -36.16 -34.91
C GLU A 235 -1.51 -36.83 -34.23
N SER A 236 -1.86 -36.38 -33.03
CA SER A 236 -3.03 -36.83 -32.23
C SER A 236 -4.21 -35.90 -32.36
#